data_AF-A0A9P6G0S2-F1
#
_entry.id   AF-A0A9P6G0S2-F1
#
_cell.length_a   1.000
_cell.length_b   1.000
_cell.length_c   1.000
_cell.angle_alpha   90.00
_cell.angle_beta   90.00
_cell.angle_gamma   90.00
#
_symmetry.space_group_name_H-M   'P 1'
#
loop_
_entity.id
_entity.type
_entity.pdbx_description
1 polymer ?
#
loop_
_entity_poly.entity_id
_entity_poly.type
_entity_poly.pdbx_seq_one_letter_code
_entity_poly.pdbx_strand_id
1 'polypeptide(L)'
;MTSPIFEVCLDSVASAIIAESTGAKRVELCAGLMEGGITPSAGLISTVKAKTSLPVMVMIRPRGGDFCYDDDEFAAMLEDIELCKQKKVEGVVFGVLLPDGSVDKVRVKRLVETSHPMQGITERNVQKIVSAMNATEVHVGAGGTMPSRMEYRNPYCSMGYAIAGPEYELRLTSNRKLGGMIDRFD
;
A
#
# COMPACT_ATOMS: atom_id res chain seq x y z
N MET A 1 -14.79 13.51 18.99
CA MET A 1 -14.23 12.20 18.61
C MET A 1 -13.92 12.29 17.12
N THR A 2 -12.67 12.08 16.72
CA THR A 2 -12.29 12.03 15.30
C THR A 2 -12.78 10.71 14.72
N SER A 3 -13.63 10.75 13.69
CA SER A 3 -14.07 9.54 12.97
C SER A 3 -12.86 8.81 12.36
N PRO A 4 -12.86 7.48 12.32
CA PRO A 4 -11.76 6.71 11.74
C PRO A 4 -11.61 7.04 10.25
N ILE A 5 -10.37 7.18 9.78
CA ILE A 5 -10.08 7.37 8.36
C ILE A 5 -10.08 5.99 7.71
N PHE A 6 -10.93 5.82 6.70
CA PHE A 6 -11.00 4.60 5.90
C PHE A 6 -9.95 4.66 4.77
N GLU A 7 -8.98 3.76 4.81
CA GLU A 7 -7.93 3.64 3.81
C GLU A 7 -8.12 2.37 2.99
N VAL A 8 -8.08 2.53 1.66
CA VAL A 8 -8.30 1.43 0.71
C VAL A 8 -6.97 0.99 0.11
N CYS A 9 -6.59 -0.27 0.35
CA CYS A 9 -5.44 -0.88 -0.31
C CYS A 9 -5.77 -1.18 -1.78
N LEU A 10 -4.94 -0.71 -2.70
CA LEU A 10 -5.12 -0.91 -4.13
C LEU A 10 -3.80 -1.04 -4.87
N ASP A 11 -3.83 -1.61 -6.08
CA ASP A 11 -2.64 -1.95 -6.88
C ASP A 11 -2.67 -1.43 -8.32
N SER A 12 -3.65 -0.57 -8.63
CA SER A 12 -3.91 -0.17 -10.02
C SER A 12 -4.57 1.20 -10.11
N VAL A 13 -4.28 1.90 -11.20
CA VAL A 13 -4.86 3.22 -11.52
C VAL A 13 -6.39 3.16 -11.58
N ALA A 14 -6.92 2.10 -12.19
CA ALA A 14 -8.37 1.89 -12.27
C ALA A 14 -8.99 1.79 -10.87
N SER A 15 -8.35 1.07 -9.96
CA SER A 15 -8.81 0.92 -8.58
C SER A 15 -8.75 2.24 -7.80
N ALA A 16 -7.75 3.09 -8.04
CA ALA A 16 -7.67 4.42 -7.44
C ALA A 16 -8.83 5.33 -7.89
N ILE A 17 -9.15 5.34 -9.19
CA ILE A 17 -10.28 6.11 -9.74
C ILE A 17 -11.62 5.61 -9.16
N ILE A 18 -11.77 4.29 -9.06
CA ILE A 18 -12.92 3.63 -8.42
C ILE A 18 -13.07 4.07 -6.96
N ALA A 19 -11.98 4.03 -6.18
CA ALA A 19 -11.98 4.43 -4.77
C ALA A 19 -12.42 5.90 -4.59
N GLU A 20 -11.90 6.79 -5.43
CA GLU A 20 -12.28 8.21 -5.44
C GLU A 20 -13.78 8.40 -5.76
N SER A 21 -14.27 7.73 -6.80
CA SER A 21 -15.68 7.81 -7.19
C SER A 21 -16.65 7.25 -6.13
N THR A 22 -16.15 6.39 -5.24
CA THR A 22 -16.92 5.79 -4.13
C THR A 22 -16.83 6.62 -2.84
N GLY A 23 -16.08 7.73 -2.85
CA GLY A 23 -15.99 8.64 -1.70
C GLY A 23 -14.94 8.27 -0.66
N ALA A 24 -13.99 7.38 -1.00
CA ALA A 24 -12.84 7.09 -0.16
C ALA A 24 -12.08 8.38 0.18
N LYS A 25 -11.50 8.47 1.38
CA LYS A 25 -10.81 9.69 1.84
C LYS A 25 -9.30 9.64 1.62
N ARG A 26 -8.74 8.45 1.46
CA ARG A 26 -7.31 8.17 1.28
C ARG A 26 -7.15 6.78 0.70
N VAL A 27 -6.04 6.55 -0.01
CA VAL A 27 -5.70 5.23 -0.57
C VAL A 27 -4.29 4.82 -0.16
N GLU A 28 -4.11 3.52 0.03
CA GLU A 28 -2.81 2.87 0.15
C GLU A 28 -2.49 2.21 -1.18
N LEU A 29 -1.44 2.69 -1.85
CA LEU A 29 -0.95 2.14 -3.10
C LEU A 29 0.12 1.09 -2.81
N CYS A 30 -0.18 -0.13 -3.22
CA CYS A 30 0.69 -1.29 -3.12
C CYS A 30 0.97 -1.87 -4.53
N ALA A 31 1.93 -2.76 -4.63
CA ALA A 31 1.96 -3.82 -5.64
C ALA A 31 1.81 -5.18 -4.95
N GLY A 32 1.73 -6.27 -5.71
CA GLY A 32 1.81 -7.63 -5.16
C GLY A 32 0.83 -7.89 -3.99
N LEU A 33 -0.44 -7.53 -4.13
CA LEU A 33 -1.44 -7.73 -3.06
C LEU A 33 -1.55 -9.20 -2.62
N MET A 34 -1.20 -10.15 -3.50
CA MET A 34 -1.11 -11.58 -3.17
C MET A 34 -0.04 -11.91 -2.13
N GLU A 35 0.99 -11.07 -2.02
CA GLU A 35 2.08 -11.17 -1.05
C GLU A 35 1.80 -10.35 0.22
N GLY A 36 0.58 -9.80 0.34
CA GLY A 36 0.19 -8.88 1.41
C GLY A 36 0.55 -7.41 1.14
N GLY A 37 0.95 -7.07 -0.10
CA GLY A 37 1.34 -5.70 -0.47
C GLY A 37 2.85 -5.48 -0.39
N ILE A 38 3.46 -5.08 -1.49
CA ILE A 38 4.88 -4.71 -1.62
C ILE A 38 5.00 -3.32 -2.26
N THR A 39 6.22 -2.76 -2.31
CA THR A 39 6.46 -1.45 -2.90
C THR A 39 5.98 -1.39 -4.36
N PRO A 40 5.09 -0.46 -4.73
CA PRO A 40 4.67 -0.27 -6.11
C PRO A 40 5.76 0.39 -6.96
N SER A 41 5.76 0.11 -8.27
CA SER A 41 6.70 0.76 -9.18
C SER A 41 6.51 2.29 -9.23
N ALA A 42 7.61 3.02 -9.44
CA ALA A 42 7.59 4.48 -9.59
C ALA A 42 6.64 4.98 -10.71
N GLY A 43 6.48 4.19 -11.77
CA GLY A 43 5.56 4.48 -12.88
C GLY A 43 4.10 4.38 -12.43
N LEU A 44 3.77 3.38 -11.62
CA LEU A 44 2.43 3.25 -11.05
C LEU A 44 2.10 4.41 -10.10
N ILE A 45 3.03 4.74 -9.19
CA ILE A 45 2.90 5.89 -8.27
C ILE A 45 2.61 7.17 -9.06
N SER A 46 3.44 7.47 -10.06
CA SER A 46 3.31 8.68 -10.88
C SER A 46 1.96 8.73 -11.62
N THR A 47 1.50 7.58 -12.13
CA THR A 47 0.25 7.52 -12.89
C THR A 47 -0.97 7.66 -11.98
N VAL A 48 -0.96 7.03 -10.80
CA VAL A 48 -2.04 7.19 -9.81
C VAL A 48 -2.14 8.64 -9.37
N LYS A 49 -1.02 9.26 -8.96
CA LYS A 49 -0.98 10.68 -8.57
C LYS A 49 -1.49 11.65 -9.63
N ALA A 50 -1.35 11.29 -10.91
CA ALA A 50 -1.86 12.10 -12.02
C ALA A 50 -3.35 11.86 -12.33
N LYS A 51 -3.96 10.82 -11.78
CA LYS A 51 -5.31 10.34 -12.13
C LYS A 51 -6.31 10.38 -10.98
N THR A 52 -5.87 10.63 -9.76
CA THR A 52 -6.75 10.82 -8.60
C THR A 52 -6.36 12.07 -7.81
N SER A 53 -7.33 12.71 -7.16
CA SER A 53 -7.10 13.78 -6.20
C SER A 53 -7.03 13.30 -4.75
N LEU A 54 -7.23 12.00 -4.52
CA LEU A 54 -7.10 11.42 -3.19
C LEU A 54 -5.65 11.50 -2.66
N PRO A 55 -5.46 11.75 -1.36
CA PRO A 55 -4.19 11.51 -0.70
C PRO A 55 -3.71 10.07 -0.91
N VAL A 56 -2.47 9.90 -1.37
CA VAL A 56 -1.86 8.60 -1.66
C VAL A 56 -0.78 8.28 -0.63
N MET A 57 -1.01 7.23 0.14
CA MET A 57 -0.01 6.55 0.95
C MET A 57 0.64 5.45 0.12
N VAL A 58 1.96 5.31 0.14
CA VAL A 58 2.67 4.28 -0.63
C VAL A 58 3.26 3.23 0.29
N MET A 59 3.00 1.94 0.02
CA MET A 59 3.67 0.84 0.69
C MET A 59 5.17 0.85 0.42
N ILE A 60 5.99 0.73 1.45
CA ILE A 60 7.44 0.56 1.39
C ILE A 60 7.74 -0.80 2.03
N ARG A 61 7.80 -1.82 1.18
CA ARG A 61 8.03 -3.20 1.55
C ARG A 61 8.68 -3.92 0.37
N PRO A 62 9.99 -4.26 0.44
CA PRO A 62 10.75 -4.70 -0.73
C PRO A 62 10.36 -6.11 -1.21
N ARG A 63 9.78 -6.93 -0.33
CA ARG A 63 9.33 -8.30 -0.62
C ARG A 63 8.17 -8.75 0.26
N GLY A 64 7.49 -9.81 -0.18
CA GLY A 64 6.60 -10.60 0.68
C GLY A 64 7.32 -11.33 1.84
N GLY A 65 6.54 -12.06 2.65
CA GLY A 65 7.05 -12.81 3.80
C GLY A 65 7.13 -11.97 5.08
N ASP A 66 8.17 -12.19 5.88
CA ASP A 66 8.40 -11.49 7.15
C ASP A 66 8.75 -10.00 7.00
N PHE A 67 8.99 -9.34 8.13
CA PHE A 67 9.40 -7.93 8.25
C PHE A 67 10.80 -7.79 8.86
N CYS A 68 11.60 -8.87 8.85
CA CYS A 68 12.98 -8.91 9.32
C CYS A 68 13.90 -8.71 8.11
N TYR A 69 14.23 -7.46 7.81
CA TYR A 69 14.99 -7.13 6.61
C TYR A 69 16.50 -7.26 6.85
N ASP A 70 17.25 -7.64 5.82
CA ASP A 70 18.70 -7.45 5.84
C ASP A 70 19.08 -5.99 5.54
N ASP A 71 20.38 -5.69 5.49
CA ASP A 71 20.86 -4.32 5.29
C ASP A 71 20.64 -3.81 3.86
N ASP A 72 20.68 -4.69 2.85
CA ASP A 72 20.46 -4.33 1.45
C ASP A 72 18.97 -4.08 1.18
N GLU A 73 18.10 -4.92 1.73
CA GLU A 73 16.65 -4.74 1.72
C GLU A 73 16.26 -3.43 2.41
N PHE A 74 16.88 -3.13 3.56
CA PHE A 74 16.65 -1.87 4.26
C PHE A 74 17.16 -0.66 3.47
N ALA A 75 18.30 -0.78 2.77
CA ALA A 75 18.80 0.27 1.89
C ALA A 75 17.84 0.55 0.73
N ALA A 76 17.27 -0.49 0.11
CA ALA A 76 16.26 -0.35 -0.93
C ALA A 76 15.01 0.40 -0.42
N MET A 77 14.55 0.09 0.80
CA MET A 77 13.44 0.81 1.42
C MET A 77 13.69 2.32 1.57
N LEU A 78 14.92 2.70 1.94
CA LEU A 78 15.30 4.12 2.06
C LEU A 78 15.29 4.82 0.70
N GLU A 79 15.78 4.16 -0.35
CA GLU A 79 15.75 4.69 -1.72
C GLU A 79 14.32 4.86 -2.24
N ASP A 80 13.45 3.87 -1.99
CA ASP A 80 12.03 3.93 -2.36
C ASP A 80 11.31 5.11 -1.67
N ILE A 81 11.64 5.41 -0.41
CA ILE A 81 11.10 6.57 0.31
C ILE A 81 11.54 7.89 -0.34
N GLU A 82 12.82 8.00 -0.74
CA GLU A 82 13.31 9.20 -1.43
C GLU A 82 12.66 9.36 -2.81
N LEU A 83 12.42 8.26 -3.52
CA LEU A 83 11.64 8.29 -4.75
C LEU A 83 10.21 8.78 -4.51
N CYS A 84 9.55 8.29 -3.46
CA CYS A 84 8.21 8.72 -3.06
C CYS A 84 8.15 10.24 -2.79
N LYS A 85 9.14 10.79 -2.10
CA LYS A 85 9.27 12.25 -1.90
C LYS A 85 9.37 13.01 -3.23
N GLN A 86 10.21 12.54 -4.15
CA GLN A 86 10.36 13.16 -5.47
C GLN A 86 9.02 13.15 -6.23
N LYS A 87 8.20 12.11 -6.06
CA LYS A 87 6.85 12.00 -6.63
C LYS A 87 5.78 12.75 -5.85
N LYS A 88 6.13 13.41 -4.74
CA LYS A 88 5.23 14.22 -3.91
C LYS A 88 4.00 13.44 -3.44
N VAL A 89 4.19 12.18 -3.06
CA VAL A 89 3.14 11.39 -2.42
C VAL A 89 2.85 11.94 -1.02
N GLU A 90 1.64 11.70 -0.53
CA GLU A 90 1.21 12.24 0.75
C GLU A 90 1.88 11.52 1.90
N GLY A 91 2.15 10.23 1.80
CA GLY A 91 2.81 9.47 2.85
C GLY A 91 3.32 8.11 2.39
N VAL A 92 3.95 7.42 3.32
CA VAL A 92 4.46 6.05 3.13
C VAL A 92 4.04 5.17 4.30
N VAL A 93 3.90 3.88 4.04
CA VAL A 93 3.56 2.85 5.03
C VAL A 93 4.66 1.79 5.05
N PHE A 94 5.15 1.44 6.23
CA PHE A 94 6.19 0.43 6.42
C PHE A 94 6.12 -0.18 7.82
N GLY A 95 6.76 -1.35 8.00
CA GLY A 95 6.98 -1.96 9.30
C GLY A 95 8.28 -2.76 9.28
N VAL A 96 9.07 -2.68 10.35
CA VAL A 96 10.33 -3.43 10.50
C VAL A 96 10.36 -4.07 11.87
N LEU A 97 10.62 -5.37 11.91
CA LEU A 97 10.66 -6.18 13.13
C LEU A 97 12.05 -6.80 13.32
N LEU A 98 12.36 -7.10 14.58
CA LEU A 98 13.46 -7.97 14.98
C LEU A 98 13.00 -9.44 14.94
N PRO A 99 13.93 -10.41 14.90
CA PRO A 99 13.59 -11.84 14.86
C PRO A 99 12.75 -12.35 16.03
N ASP A 100 12.74 -11.63 17.16
CA ASP A 100 11.90 -11.93 18.33
C ASP A 100 10.46 -11.40 18.20
N GLY A 101 10.12 -10.77 17.07
CA GLY A 101 8.82 -10.19 16.77
C GLY A 101 8.61 -8.79 17.34
N SER A 102 9.59 -8.23 18.05
CA SER A 102 9.54 -6.85 18.52
C SER A 102 9.87 -5.85 17.41
N VAL A 103 9.47 -4.59 17.57
CA VAL A 103 9.74 -3.55 16.56
C VAL A 103 11.22 -3.19 16.54
N ASP A 104 11.83 -3.16 15.35
CA ASP A 104 13.16 -2.59 15.17
C ASP A 104 13.09 -1.06 15.23
N LYS A 105 13.18 -0.53 16.46
CA LYS A 105 13.06 0.91 16.72
C LYS A 105 14.14 1.73 16.03
N VAL A 106 15.32 1.16 15.78
CA VAL A 106 16.44 1.88 15.15
C VAL A 106 16.14 2.09 13.68
N ARG A 107 15.79 1.01 12.97
CA ARG A 107 15.44 1.07 11.54
C ARG A 107 14.15 1.83 11.30
N VAL A 108 13.12 1.63 12.12
CA VAL A 108 11.87 2.42 12.04
C VAL A 108 12.15 3.91 12.22
N LYS A 109 12.96 4.30 13.20
CA LYS A 109 13.33 5.72 13.39
C LYS A 109 14.01 6.29 12.14
N ARG A 110 14.88 5.52 11.51
CA ARG A 110 15.59 5.96 10.30
C ARG A 110 14.64 6.11 9.10
N LEU A 111 13.70 5.19 8.91
CA LEU A 111 12.66 5.31 7.86
C LEU A 111 11.76 6.53 8.10
N VAL A 112 11.41 6.80 9.36
CA VAL A 112 10.66 7.99 9.78
C VAL A 112 11.40 9.29 9.45
N GLU A 113 12.68 9.37 9.83
CA GLU A 113 13.52 10.54 9.50
C GLU A 113 13.60 10.73 7.98
N THR A 114 13.72 9.62 7.25
CA THR A 114 13.79 9.61 5.78
C THR A 114 12.43 9.92 5.15
N SER A 115 11.28 9.69 5.79
CA SER A 115 9.98 9.99 5.19
C SER A 115 9.54 11.45 5.37
N HIS A 116 10.14 12.19 6.30
CA HIS A 116 9.80 13.59 6.54
C HIS A 116 10.09 14.47 5.30
N PRO A 117 9.17 15.37 4.87
CA PRO A 117 7.99 15.90 5.57
C PRO A 117 6.65 15.26 5.14
N MET A 118 6.63 14.03 4.64
CA MET A 118 5.37 13.39 4.21
C MET A 118 4.39 13.23 5.39
N GLN A 119 3.09 13.29 5.11
CA GLN A 119 2.00 13.17 6.09
C GLN A 119 2.07 11.84 6.85
N GLY A 120 1.64 11.90 8.11
CA GLY A 120 1.58 10.76 9.02
C GLY A 120 2.71 10.72 10.04
N ILE A 121 3.90 11.26 9.72
CA ILE A 121 5.09 11.07 10.55
C ILE A 121 5.92 12.38 10.68
N THR A 122 6.09 12.86 11.91
CA THR A 122 6.81 14.08 12.30
C THR A 122 7.69 13.81 13.53
N GLU A 123 8.71 14.65 13.78
CA GLU A 123 9.53 14.55 15.01
C GLU A 123 8.70 14.54 16.30
N ARG A 124 7.53 15.18 16.29
CA ARG A 124 6.63 15.30 17.45
C ARG A 124 5.77 14.07 17.69
N ASN A 125 5.51 13.26 16.66
CA ASN A 125 4.62 12.10 16.75
C ASN A 125 5.35 10.75 16.61
N VAL A 126 6.61 10.71 16.13
CA VAL A 126 7.36 9.46 15.96
C VAL A 126 7.47 8.64 17.24
N GLN A 127 7.81 9.26 18.37
CA GLN A 127 7.90 8.55 19.65
C GLN A 127 6.53 8.03 20.09
N LYS A 128 5.47 8.80 19.84
CA LYS A 128 4.10 8.38 20.13
C LYS A 128 3.69 7.21 19.26
N ILE A 129 3.92 7.26 17.95
CA ILE A 129 3.62 6.17 17.00
C ILE A 129 4.35 4.88 17.41
N VAL A 130 5.64 4.98 17.74
CA VAL A 130 6.45 3.83 18.23
C VAL A 130 5.92 3.29 19.56
N SER A 131 5.36 4.13 20.44
CA SER A 131 4.81 3.73 21.74
C SER A 131 3.34 3.30 21.73
N ALA A 132 2.57 3.72 20.72
CA ALA A 132 1.11 3.66 20.69
C ALA A 132 0.58 2.70 19.63
N MET A 133 1.32 1.63 19.29
CA MET A 133 0.93 0.61 18.31
C MET A 133 -0.33 -0.24 18.70
N ASN A 134 -1.27 0.32 19.45
CA ASN A 134 -2.68 -0.10 19.49
C ASN A 134 -3.44 0.74 18.45
N ALA A 135 -3.47 0.23 17.21
CA ALA A 135 -3.83 0.92 15.96
C ALA A 135 -5.02 1.91 16.02
N THR A 136 -4.86 3.07 15.38
CA THR A 136 -5.88 4.12 15.22
C THR A 136 -6.46 4.19 13.80
N GLU A 137 -5.98 3.37 12.88
CA GLU A 137 -6.38 3.33 11.47
C GLU A 137 -6.74 1.88 11.08
N VAL A 138 -7.75 1.73 10.22
CA VAL A 138 -8.26 0.41 9.78
C VAL A 138 -8.01 0.27 8.29
N HIS A 139 -7.09 -0.62 7.93
CA HIS A 139 -6.79 -0.99 6.54
C HIS A 139 -7.76 -2.07 6.07
N VAL A 140 -8.33 -1.90 4.88
CA VAL A 140 -9.30 -2.84 4.32
C VAL A 140 -8.99 -3.18 2.87
N GLY A 141 -9.04 -4.47 2.54
CA GLY A 141 -9.01 -4.95 1.17
C GLY A 141 -10.43 -5.09 0.60
N ALA A 142 -10.81 -4.22 -0.35
CA ALA A 142 -12.09 -4.30 -1.06
C ALA A 142 -11.96 -4.98 -2.44
N GLY A 143 -11.15 -6.05 -2.53
CA GLY A 143 -10.83 -6.72 -3.79
C GLY A 143 -12.02 -7.42 -4.46
N GLY A 144 -12.06 -7.32 -5.79
CA GLY A 144 -12.90 -8.08 -6.72
C GLY A 144 -12.10 -8.51 -7.95
N THR A 145 -12.70 -9.33 -8.81
CA THR A 145 -12.05 -9.87 -10.02
C THR A 145 -12.83 -9.46 -11.27
N MET A 146 -12.11 -9.13 -12.34
CA MET A 146 -12.67 -8.77 -13.64
C MET A 146 -11.92 -9.53 -14.75
N PRO A 147 -12.61 -10.07 -15.77
CA PRO A 147 -11.93 -10.77 -16.86
C PRO A 147 -11.03 -9.83 -17.68
N SER A 148 -9.90 -10.36 -18.14
CA SER A 148 -9.00 -9.69 -19.08
C SER A 148 -9.68 -9.44 -20.41
N ARG A 149 -9.28 -8.33 -21.07
CA ARG A 149 -9.72 -7.96 -22.41
C ARG A 149 -9.10 -8.82 -23.53
N MET A 150 -8.16 -9.71 -23.20
CA MET A 150 -7.53 -10.60 -24.19
C MET A 150 -8.54 -11.55 -24.84
N GLU A 151 -8.71 -11.43 -26.15
CA GLU A 151 -9.60 -12.26 -26.98
C GLU A 151 -9.00 -13.65 -27.24
N TYR A 152 -7.70 -13.72 -27.55
CA TYR A 152 -6.95 -14.98 -27.66
C TYR A 152 -6.29 -15.32 -26.32
N ARG A 153 -6.41 -16.59 -25.90
CA ARG A 153 -5.83 -17.09 -24.64
C ARG A 153 -5.14 -18.42 -24.89
N ASN A 154 -3.87 -18.51 -24.50
CA ASN A 154 -3.15 -19.77 -24.49
C ASN A 154 -3.15 -20.33 -23.06
N PRO A 155 -3.91 -21.40 -22.77
CA PRO A 155 -4.00 -21.97 -21.42
C PRO A 155 -2.78 -22.82 -21.03
N TYR A 156 -1.86 -23.09 -21.97
CA TYR A 156 -0.70 -23.96 -21.75
C TYR A 156 0.58 -23.21 -21.33
N CYS A 157 0.55 -21.88 -21.30
CA CYS A 157 1.66 -21.06 -20.82
C CYS A 157 1.30 -20.49 -19.45
N SER A 158 2.23 -20.59 -18.50
CA SER A 158 2.13 -19.90 -17.21
C SER A 158 3.44 -19.17 -16.90
N MET A 159 3.34 -17.88 -16.55
CA MET A 159 4.46 -16.99 -16.30
C MET A 159 4.97 -17.00 -14.85
N GLY A 160 4.32 -17.76 -13.95
CA GLY A 160 4.67 -17.81 -12.52
C GLY A 160 4.50 -19.20 -11.92
N TYR A 161 4.70 -19.32 -10.60
CA TYR A 161 4.39 -20.57 -9.90
C TYR A 161 2.89 -20.87 -10.04
N ALA A 162 2.58 -22.09 -10.50
CA ALA A 162 1.30 -22.58 -11.02
C ALA A 162 0.07 -22.51 -10.07
N ILE A 163 0.14 -21.76 -8.96
CA ILE A 163 -0.90 -21.64 -7.93
C ILE A 163 -1.62 -20.26 -8.00
N ALA A 164 -1.08 -19.29 -8.73
CA ALA A 164 -1.56 -17.90 -8.70
C ALA A 164 -2.64 -17.57 -9.75
N GLY A 165 -3.81 -18.22 -9.68
CA GLY A 165 -5.03 -17.81 -10.41
C GLY A 165 -4.94 -17.75 -11.94
N PRO A 166 -6.03 -17.42 -12.66
CA PRO A 166 -6.00 -17.36 -14.12
C PRO A 166 -5.22 -16.12 -14.57
N GLU A 167 -4.24 -16.28 -15.46
CA GLU A 167 -3.47 -15.17 -16.06
C GLU A 167 -4.34 -14.11 -16.76
N TYR A 168 -5.58 -14.49 -17.07
CA TYR A 168 -6.57 -13.68 -17.77
C TYR A 168 -7.61 -13.07 -16.83
N GLU A 169 -7.32 -12.98 -15.54
CA GLU A 169 -8.13 -12.28 -14.54
C GLU A 169 -7.36 -11.11 -13.94
N LEU A 170 -8.02 -9.95 -13.89
CA LEU A 170 -7.51 -8.74 -13.26
C LEU A 170 -8.22 -8.55 -11.93
N ARG A 171 -7.46 -8.31 -10.86
CA ARG A 171 -8.05 -7.92 -9.59
C ARG A 171 -8.18 -6.39 -9.53
N LEU A 172 -9.36 -5.92 -9.18
CA LEU A 172 -9.70 -4.52 -9.08
C LEU A 172 -10.48 -4.27 -7.80
N THR A 173 -10.41 -3.06 -7.27
CA THR A 173 -11.27 -2.65 -6.16
C THR A 173 -12.74 -2.66 -6.56
N SER A 174 -13.60 -3.25 -5.74
CA SER A 174 -15.03 -3.38 -5.99
C SER A 174 -15.81 -2.22 -5.36
N ASN A 175 -16.45 -1.38 -6.19
CA ASN A 175 -17.33 -0.28 -5.75
C ASN A 175 -18.37 -0.74 -4.71
N ARG A 176 -19.05 -1.88 -4.96
CA ARG A 176 -20.11 -2.40 -4.07
C ARG A 176 -19.58 -2.78 -2.69
N LYS A 177 -18.44 -3.47 -2.64
CA LYS A 177 -17.83 -3.88 -1.37
C LYS A 177 -17.31 -2.65 -0.62
N LEU A 178 -16.66 -1.75 -1.35
CA LEU A 178 -16.09 -0.54 -0.77
C LEU A 178 -17.18 0.39 -0.20
N GLY A 179 -18.23 0.69 -0.96
CA GLY A 179 -19.34 1.51 -0.48
C GLY A 179 -20.03 0.91 0.74
N GLY A 180 -20.34 -0.40 0.71
CA GLY A 180 -20.94 -1.08 1.86
C GLY A 180 -20.04 -1.22 3.09
N MET A 181 -18.72 -0.98 2.95
CA MET A 181 -17.82 -0.84 4.09
C MET A 181 -17.82 0.59 4.62
N ILE A 182 -17.74 1.59 3.74
CA ILE A 182 -17.79 3.02 4.10
C ILE A 182 -19.09 3.32 4.88
N ASP A 183 -20.24 2.88 4.39
CA ASP A 183 -21.56 3.10 5.01
C ASP A 183 -21.72 2.49 6.42
N ARG A 184 -20.80 1.61 6.85
CA ARG A 184 -20.85 0.97 8.18
C ARG A 184 -20.04 1.71 9.24
N PHE A 185 -19.20 2.65 8.84
CA PHE A 185 -18.31 3.41 9.72
C PHE A 185 -18.63 4.92 9.77
N ASP A 186 -19.50 5.40 8.88
CA ASP A 186 -20.21 6.69 8.99
C ASP A 186 -21.42 6.58 9.95
#